data_AF-A0A534S2I8-F1
#
_entry.id   AF-A0A534S2I8-F1
#
_cell.length_a   1.000
_cell.length_b   1.000
_cell.length_c   1.000
_cell.angle_alpha   90.00
_cell.angle_beta   90.00
_cell.angle_gamma   90.00
#
_symmetry.space_group_name_H-M   'P 1'
#
loop_
_entity.id
_entity.type
_entity.pdbx_description
1 polymer ?
#
loop_
_entity_poly.entity_id
_entity_poly.type
_entity_poly.pdbx_seq_one_letter_code
_entity_poly.pdbx_strand_id
1 'polypeptide(L)'
;MRILIFHGYLLRGTGSNVYNASLVQALVALGHEVHLLCQDRDAGELGFVDAVGRLDGDRVEVETLREPVRCTVHLPDIGRTLPVYVADRYEGFMPRPRSRWPTTSSPAR
;
A
#
# COMPACT_ATOMS: atom_id res chain seq x y z
N MET A 1 -7.35 19.65 2.37
CA MET A 1 -8.05 18.97 1.24
C MET A 1 -8.38 17.56 1.68
N ARG A 2 -9.38 16.94 1.04
CA ARG A 2 -9.69 15.50 1.20
C ARG A 2 -9.12 14.75 0.02
N ILE A 3 -8.31 13.73 0.29
CA ILE A 3 -7.59 12.97 -0.74
C ILE A 3 -7.88 11.49 -0.53
N LEU A 4 -8.31 10.80 -1.59
CA LEU A 4 -8.42 9.35 -1.61
C LEU A 4 -7.25 8.78 -2.42
N ILE A 5 -6.47 7.89 -1.80
CA ILE A 5 -5.43 7.11 -2.47
C ILE A 5 -5.90 5.66 -2.54
N PHE A 6 -6.00 5.14 -3.77
CA PHE A 6 -6.30 3.74 -4.01
C PHE A 6 -5.01 2.98 -4.27
N HIS A 7 -4.57 2.20 -3.29
CA HIS A 7 -3.38 1.36 -3.37
C HIS A 7 -3.69 -0.02 -2.81
N GLY A 8 -4.35 -0.86 -3.61
CA GLY A 8 -4.88 -2.18 -3.23
C GLY A 8 -3.85 -3.27 -2.90
N TYR A 9 -2.68 -2.90 -2.38
CA TYR A 9 -1.60 -3.77 -1.95
C TYR A 9 -1.24 -3.51 -0.49
N LEU A 10 -0.11 -4.05 -0.03
CA LEU A 10 0.42 -3.79 1.32
C LEU A 10 1.07 -2.39 1.38
N LEU A 11 1.40 -1.94 2.59
CA LEU A 11 2.09 -0.66 2.83
C LEU A 11 3.56 -0.86 3.26
N ARG A 12 4.01 -2.11 3.28
CA ARG A 12 5.38 -2.52 3.62
C ARG A 12 5.96 -3.42 2.53
N GLY A 13 7.27 -3.61 2.55
CA GLY A 13 7.98 -4.52 1.64
C GLY A 13 8.49 -3.85 0.36
N THR A 14 7.73 -3.93 -0.73
CA THR A 14 8.18 -3.45 -2.05
C THR A 14 8.29 -1.92 -2.11
N GLY A 15 9.08 -1.41 -3.06
CA GLY A 15 9.27 0.03 -3.24
C GLY A 15 7.97 0.81 -3.46
N SER A 16 7.02 0.27 -4.22
CA SER A 16 5.71 0.91 -4.44
C SER A 16 4.86 0.98 -3.18
N ASN A 17 4.94 -0.03 -2.31
CA ASN A 17 4.23 -0.05 -1.03
C ASN A 17 4.79 1.02 -0.08
N VAL A 18 6.11 1.05 0.06
CA VAL A 18 6.81 2.06 0.88
C VAL A 18 6.56 3.46 0.34
N TYR A 19 6.62 3.65 -0.99
CA TYR A 19 6.32 4.94 -1.62
C TYR A 19 4.92 5.46 -1.26
N ASN A 20 3.90 4.61 -1.37
CA ASN A 20 2.52 5.02 -1.04
C ASN A 20 2.36 5.32 0.46
N ALA A 21 2.99 4.55 1.35
CA ALA A 21 3.00 4.85 2.78
C ALA A 21 3.66 6.20 3.08
N SER A 22 4.83 6.47 2.50
CA SER A 22 5.54 7.75 2.66
C SER A 22 4.76 8.93 2.05
N LEU A 23 4.11 8.73 0.91
CA LEU A 23 3.27 9.74 0.27
C LEU A 23 2.09 10.12 1.18
N VAL A 24 1.37 9.13 1.70
CA VAL A 24 0.25 9.34 2.63
C VAL A 24 0.72 10.07 3.88
N GLN A 25 1.81 9.61 4.49
CA GLN A 25 2.40 10.27 5.66
C GLN A 25 2.73 11.74 5.40
N ALA A 26 3.33 12.05 4.25
CA ALA A 26 3.67 13.41 3.88
C ALA A 26 2.42 14.29 3.67
N LEU A 27 1.38 13.76 3.02
CA LEU A 27 0.11 14.49 2.83
C LEU A 27 -0.59 14.79 4.15
N VAL A 28 -0.59 13.84 5.10
CA VAL A 28 -1.11 14.05 6.45
C VAL A 28 -0.31 15.13 7.18
N ALA A 29 1.03 15.09 7.09
CA ALA A 29 1.91 16.09 7.70
C ALA A 29 1.69 17.50 7.12
N LEU A 30 1.31 17.60 5.85
CA LEU A 30 0.91 18.87 5.20
C LEU A 30 -0.51 19.34 5.58
N GLY A 31 -1.20 18.63 6.47
CA GLY A 31 -2.52 19.00 6.98
C GLY A 31 -3.69 18.60 6.08
N HIS A 32 -3.49 17.61 5.20
CA HIS A 32 -4.59 17.04 4.44
C HIS A 32 -5.29 15.91 5.21
N GLU A 33 -6.58 15.75 4.92
CA GLU A 33 -7.36 14.59 5.33
C GLU A 33 -7.20 13.52 4.23
N VAL A 34 -6.66 12.36 4.59
CA VAL A 34 -6.29 11.31 3.64
C VAL A 34 -7.05 10.03 3.94
N HIS A 35 -7.75 9.51 2.94
CA HIS A 35 -8.31 8.17 2.93
C HIS A 35 -7.40 7.28 2.09
N LEU A 36 -7.00 6.13 2.63
CA LEU A 36 -6.11 5.19 1.95
C LEU A 36 -6.81 3.83 1.87
N LEU A 37 -7.12 3.36 0.67
CA LEU A 37 -7.57 1.98 0.48
C LEU A 37 -6.37 1.09 0.25
N CYS A 38 -6.21 0.04 1.07
CA CYS A 38 -5.13 -0.93 0.95
C CYS A 38 -5.51 -2.32 1.50
N GLN A 39 -4.58 -3.27 1.41
CA GLN A 39 -4.76 -4.65 1.90
C GLN A 39 -3.86 -5.00 3.10
N ASP A 40 -3.17 -4.00 3.66
CA ASP A 40 -2.29 -4.17 4.81
C ASP A 40 -3.13 -4.25 6.10
N ARG A 41 -3.37 -5.47 6.58
CA ARG A 41 -4.21 -5.73 7.78
C ARG A 41 -3.68 -5.05 9.04
N ASP A 42 -2.38 -4.80 9.06
CA ASP A 42 -1.63 -4.18 10.17
C ASP A 42 -1.33 -2.70 9.88
N ALA A 43 -2.08 -2.07 8.96
CA ALA A 43 -1.92 -0.65 8.65
C ALA A 43 -2.18 0.24 9.87
N GLY A 44 -3.02 -0.18 10.82
CA GLY A 44 -3.29 0.56 12.05
C GLY A 44 -2.05 0.80 12.94
N GLU A 45 -1.01 -0.03 12.79
CA GLU A 45 0.25 0.13 13.51
C GLU A 45 1.12 1.26 12.95
N LEU A 46 0.82 1.76 11.75
CA LEU A 46 1.59 2.82 11.13
C LEU A 46 1.34 4.14 11.86
N GLY A 47 2.43 4.84 12.20
CA GLY A 47 2.37 6.03 13.05
C GLY A 47 1.55 7.20 12.48
N PHE A 48 1.21 7.20 11.20
CA PHE A 48 0.38 8.22 10.57
C PHE A 48 -1.08 7.82 10.36
N VAL A 49 -1.48 6.61 10.77
CA VAL A 49 -2.85 6.09 10.60
C VAL A 49 -3.67 6.36 11.85
N ASP A 50 -4.74 7.12 11.70
CA ASP A 50 -5.54 7.60 12.83
C ASP A 50 -6.84 6.83 13.03
N ALA A 51 -7.36 6.22 11.96
CA ALA A 51 -8.54 5.36 12.00
C ALA A 51 -8.43 4.23 10.97
N VAL A 52 -9.11 3.12 11.22
CA VAL A 52 -9.19 1.97 10.32
C VAL A 52 -10.66 1.64 10.05
N GLY A 53 -11.06 1.73 8.79
CA GLY A 53 -12.33 1.25 8.28
C GLY A 53 -12.20 -0.17 7.76
N ARG A 54 -12.93 -1.12 8.34
CA ARG A 54 -13.04 -2.50 7.84
C ARG A 54 -14.33 -2.62 7.05
N LEU A 55 -14.24 -3.10 5.81
CA LEU A 55 -15.39 -3.24 4.92
C LEU A 55 -15.74 -4.73 4.76
N ASP A 56 -16.99 -5.06 5.10
CA ASP A 56 -17.60 -6.39 4.91
C ASP A 56 -18.90 -6.23 4.11
N GLY A 57 -18.84 -6.58 2.82
CA GLY A 57 -19.91 -6.29 1.87
C GLY A 57 -20.23 -4.79 1.82
N ASP A 58 -21.47 -4.44 2.13
CA ASP A 58 -21.95 -3.05 2.17
C ASP A 58 -21.77 -2.37 3.54
N ARG A 59 -21.19 -3.08 4.53
CA ARG A 59 -20.95 -2.55 5.87
C ARG A 59 -19.54 -1.99 5.99
N VAL A 60 -19.45 -0.83 6.62
CA VAL A 60 -18.18 -0.20 6.97
C VAL A 60 -18.16 0.05 8.48
N GLU A 61 -17.25 -0.61 9.17
CA GLU A 61 -16.98 -0.38 10.60
C GLU A 61 -15.69 0.41 10.72
N VAL A 62 -15.76 1.62 11.29
CA VAL A 62 -14.60 2.49 11.48
C VAL A 62 -14.21 2.52 12.95
N GLU A 63 -12.97 2.10 13.21
CA GLU A 63 -12.33 2.20 14.51
C GLU A 63 -11.38 3.41 14.52
N THR A 64 -11.63 4.36 15.42
CA THR A 64 -10.69 5.47 15.67
C THR A 64 -9.59 5.01 16.61
N LEU A 65 -8.34 5.11 16.16
CA LEU A 65 -7.15 4.78 16.94
C LEU A 65 -6.62 5.99 17.73
N ARG A 66 -6.76 7.19 17.15
CA ARG A 66 -6.27 8.45 17.74
C ARG A 66 -6.99 9.67 17.13
N GLU A 67 -7.00 10.76 17.89
CA GLU A 67 -7.57 12.04 17.49
C GLU A 67 -6.48 13.13 17.41
N PRO A 68 -6.61 14.13 16.52
CA PRO A 68 -7.65 14.27 15.50
C PRO A 68 -7.45 13.28 14.34
N VAL A 69 -8.53 12.68 13.82
CA VAL A 69 -8.44 11.81 12.64
C VAL A 69 -8.05 12.62 11.40
N ARG A 70 -6.85 12.35 10.86
CA ARG A 70 -6.37 12.91 9.58
C ARG A 70 -6.12 11.84 8.53
N CYS A 71 -5.83 10.61 8.95
CA CYS A 71 -5.70 9.47 8.06
C CYS A 71 -6.67 8.35 8.43
N THR A 72 -7.51 7.93 7.49
CA THR A 72 -8.31 6.71 7.61
C THR A 72 -7.88 5.68 6.59
N VAL A 73 -7.48 4.50 7.04
CA VAL A 73 -7.18 3.37 6.16
C VAL A 73 -8.42 2.50 5.99
N HIS A 74 -8.80 2.22 4.76
CA HIS A 74 -9.91 1.35 4.39
C HIS A 74 -9.38 -0.02 3.96
N LEU A 75 -9.82 -1.06 4.66
CA LEU A 75 -9.42 -2.45 4.47
C LEU A 75 -10.63 -3.27 3.98
N PRO A 76 -10.84 -3.36 2.65
CA PRO A 76 -11.90 -4.18 2.11
C PRO A 76 -11.56 -5.67 2.20
N ASP A 77 -12.54 -6.49 2.57
CA ASP A 77 -12.37 -7.95 2.54
C ASP A 77 -12.35 -8.46 1.10
N ILE A 78 -11.15 -8.81 0.62
CA ILE A 78 -10.92 -9.46 -0.68
C ILE A 78 -10.62 -10.97 -0.53
N GLY A 79 -10.85 -11.52 0.65
CA GLY A 79 -10.47 -12.89 0.99
C GLY A 79 -8.96 -13.06 1.21
N ARG A 80 -8.42 -14.22 0.81
CA ARG A 80 -7.02 -14.61 1.08
C ARG A 80 -6.08 -14.44 -0.12
N THR A 81 -6.63 -14.17 -1.30
CA THR A 81 -5.85 -14.08 -2.53
C THR A 81 -5.49 -12.62 -2.77
N LEU A 82 -4.22 -12.26 -2.60
CA LEU A 82 -3.71 -10.96 -3.02
C LEU A 82 -3.36 -11.04 -4.51
N PRO A 83 -4.03 -10.31 -5.42
CA PRO A 83 -3.60 -10.20 -6.80
C PRO A 83 -2.25 -9.49 -6.79
N VAL A 84 -1.19 -10.17 -7.24
CA VAL A 84 0.17 -9.60 -7.32
C VAL A 84 0.60 -9.47 -8.76
N TYR A 85 1.64 -8.64 -8.97
CA TYR A 85 2.29 -8.31 -10.25
C TYR A 85 1.95 -9.26 -11.40
N VAL A 86 1.29 -8.70 -12.42
CA VAL A 86 1.13 -9.35 -13.72
C VAL A 86 2.31 -8.93 -14.58
N ALA A 87 3.06 -9.90 -15.11
CA ALA A 87 4.17 -9.61 -16.00
C ALA A 87 3.65 -8.99 -17.30
N ASP A 88 3.97 -7.72 -17.51
CA ASP A 88 3.61 -6.98 -18.71
C ASP A 88 4.74 -7.04 -19.77
N ARG A 89 4.47 -6.58 -20.99
CA ARG A 89 5.48 -6.42 -22.05
C ARG A 89 5.67 -4.94 -22.33
N TYR A 90 6.90 -4.47 -22.21
CA TYR A 90 7.28 -3.11 -22.56
C TYR A 90 8.26 -3.13 -23.74
N GLU A 91 8.06 -2.25 -24.72
CA GLU A 91 8.95 -2.16 -25.88
C GLU A 91 10.40 -1.90 -25.43
N GLY A 92 11.34 -2.70 -25.94
CA GLY A 92 12.75 -2.61 -25.58
C GLY A 92 13.13 -3.21 -24.22
N PHE A 93 12.17 -3.73 -23.44
CA PHE A 93 12.45 -4.33 -22.14
C PHE A 93 12.00 -5.79 -22.05
N MET A 94 12.82 -6.61 -21.40
CA MET A 94 12.50 -7.99 -21.05
C MET A 94 12.30 -8.10 -19.55
N PRO A 95 11.11 -7.78 -19.02
CA PRO A 95 10.86 -7.82 -17.58
C PRO A 95 11.06 -9.25 -17.07
N ARG A 96 11.92 -9.40 -16.06
CA ARG A 96 12.15 -10.67 -15.38
C ARG A 96 11.98 -10.49 -13.87
N PRO A 97 11.30 -11.42 -13.19
CA PRO A 97 11.24 -11.40 -11.74
C PRO A 97 12.66 -11.49 -11.17
N ARG A 98 12.88 -10.88 -10.00
CA ARG A 98 14.19 -10.82 -9.32
C ARG A 98 14.89 -12.18 -9.23
N SER A 99 14.15 -13.26 -9.01
CA SER A 99 14.66 -14.63 -8.96
C SER A 99 15.29 -15.15 -10.25
N ARG A 100 15.06 -14.47 -11.38
CA ARG A 100 15.59 -14.81 -12.70
C ARG A 100 16.65 -13.83 -13.20
N TRP A 101 17.12 -12.93 -12.33
CA TRP A 101 18.21 -12.03 -12.67
C TRP A 101 19.52 -12.82 -12.71
N PRO A 102 20.45 -12.51 -13.63
CA PRO A 102 21.77 -13.13 -13.61
C PRO A 102 22.45 -12.80 -12.28
N THR A 103 22.89 -13.82 -11.56
CA THR A 103 23.75 -13.62 -10.38
C THR A 103 25.10 -13.10 -10.86
N THR A 104 25.63 -12.07 -10.20
CA THR A 104 26.93 -11.45 -10.53
C THR A 104 28.13 -12.38 -10.26
N SER A 105 27.90 -13.68 -10.04
CA SER A 105 28.92 -14.70 -9.89
C SER A 105 29.35 -15.27 -11.26
N SER A 106 29.90 -14.42 -12.12
CA SER A 106 30.82 -14.90 -13.15
C SER A 106 32.09 -14.09 -13.01
N PRO A 107 33.22 -14.67 -12.58
CA PRO A 107 34.48 -13.96 -12.65
C PRO A 107 34.75 -13.66 -14.12
N ALA A 108 35.14 -12.41 -14.39
CA ALA A 108 35.67 -12.03 -15.69
C ALA A 108 36.78 -13.03 -16.07
N ARG A 109 36.62 -13.67 -17.24
CA ARG A 109 37.72 -14.37 -17.89
C ARG A 109 38.59 -13.36 -18.63
#